data_AF-A0A948Z134-F1
#
_entry.id   AF-A0A948Z134-F1
#
_cell.length_a   1.000
_cell.length_b   1.000
_cell.length_c   1.000
_cell.angle_alpha   90.00
_cell.angle_beta   90.00
_cell.angle_gamma   90.00
#
_symmetry.space_group_name_H-M   'P 1'
#
loop_
_entity.id
_entity.type
_entity.pdbx_description
1 polymer ?
#
loop_
_entity_poly.entity_id
_entity_poly.type
_entity_poly.pdbx_seq_one_letter_code
_entity_poly.pdbx_strand_id
1 'polypeptide(L)'
;MSGEMVLYGLSTLIVLLGGMSLILQKVYKVDSATGEKTTVEIPLFGKLSTNYPAVVFVFIGAALATYTLNKTMEVDDHWVVSGSFRTPNAEAINWERGNLRVSPKKYHMSVSPDGTFEIQGEIKKGRKFEEEVKQITYENCSCDGKVFGASIMAESEYNGFIKKEKSLIEDAGENTRRYKAVEVNIAHRQAQ
;
A
#
# COMPACT_ATOMS: atom_id res chain seq x y z
N MET A 1 17.67 10.70 3.15
CA MET A 1 16.50 11.58 3.39
C MET A 1 15.57 11.42 2.20
N SER A 2 14.34 10.95 2.41
CA SER A 2 13.38 10.72 1.32
C SER A 2 13.03 12.05 0.64
N GLY A 3 12.82 12.03 -0.68
CA GLY A 3 12.42 13.23 -1.44
C GLY A 3 11.14 13.89 -0.91
N GLU A 4 10.33 13.14 -0.15
CA GLU A 4 9.14 13.61 0.55
C GLU A 4 9.45 14.64 1.63
N MET A 5 10.50 14.42 2.45
CA MET A 5 10.91 15.40 3.47
C MET A 5 11.34 16.74 2.85
N VAL A 6 11.93 16.70 1.65
CA VAL A 6 12.32 17.90 0.91
C VAL A 6 11.08 18.67 0.43
N LEU A 7 10.06 17.96 -0.07
CA LEU A 7 8.81 18.58 -0.53
C LEU A 7 8.00 19.20 0.63
N TYR A 8 7.91 18.53 1.78
CA TYR A 8 7.27 19.11 2.97
C TYR A 8 8.01 20.35 3.47
N GLY A 9 9.34 20.31 3.51
CA GLY A 9 10.17 21.45 3.87
C GLY A 9 9.97 22.64 2.94
N LEU A 10 9.99 22.40 1.62
CA LEU A 10 9.78 23.43 0.61
C LEU A 10 8.36 24.03 0.68
N SER A 11 7.33 23.18 0.82
CA SER A 11 5.93 23.63 0.95
C SER A 11 5.73 24.49 2.18
N THR A 12 6.28 24.07 3.33
CA THR A 12 6.20 24.83 4.59
C THR A 12 6.91 26.18 4.45
N LEU A 13 8.10 26.18 3.84
CA LEU A 13 8.86 27.40 3.58
C LEU A 13 8.10 28.37 2.66
N ILE A 14 7.47 27.88 1.58
CA ILE A 14 6.70 28.72 0.66
C ILE A 14 5.47 29.32 1.35
N VAL A 15 4.74 28.54 2.15
CA VAL A 15 3.59 29.04 2.92
C VAL A 15 4.03 30.09 3.94
N LEU A 16 5.12 29.84 4.66
CA LEU A 16 5.66 30.81 5.63
C LEU A 16 6.14 32.09 4.95
N LEU A 17 6.87 32.01 3.84
CA LEU A 17 7.35 33.17 3.09
C LEU A 17 6.18 33.96 2.47
N GLY A 18 5.20 33.28 1.87
CA GLY A 18 3.98 33.90 1.35
C GLY A 18 3.15 34.58 2.43
N GLY A 19 2.97 33.90 3.57
CA GLY A 19 2.28 34.43 4.75
C GLY A 19 2.99 35.63 5.38
N MET A 20 4.31 35.55 5.59
CA MET A 20 5.12 36.68 6.08
C MET A 20 5.07 37.86 5.11
N SER A 21 5.12 37.60 3.80
CA SER A 21 4.99 38.63 2.77
C SER A 21 3.64 39.34 2.86
N LEU A 22 2.53 38.61 3.05
CA LEU A 22 1.20 39.20 3.26
C LEU A 22 1.13 40.05 4.53
N ILE A 23 1.70 39.57 5.64
CA ILE A 23 1.71 40.30 6.92
C ILE A 23 2.54 41.58 6.78
N LEU A 24 3.76 41.48 6.26
CA LEU A 24 4.65 42.62 6.06
C LEU A 24 4.05 43.64 5.07
N GLN A 25 3.41 43.20 3.98
CA GLN A 25 2.75 44.11 3.05
C GLN A 25 1.55 44.82 3.69
N LYS A 26 0.78 44.15 4.55
CA LYS A 26 -0.34 44.77 5.28
C LYS A 26 0.15 45.78 6.33
N VAL A 27 1.34 45.58 6.91
CA VAL A 27 1.95 46.44 7.93
C VAL A 27 2.71 47.63 7.33
N TYR A 28 3.33 47.49 6.14
CA TYR A 28 4.21 48.52 5.56
C TYR A 28 3.63 49.27 4.34
N LYS A 29 2.53 48.82 3.74
CA LYS A 29 1.96 49.40 2.50
C LYS A 29 0.50 49.85 2.60
N VAL A 30 0.00 49.99 3.82
CA VAL A 30 -1.14 50.87 4.09
C VAL A 30 -0.52 52.16 4.57
N ASP A 31 -0.59 53.21 3.76
CA ASP A 31 -0.11 54.53 4.17
C ASP A 31 -0.80 54.90 5.49
N SER A 32 -0.02 55.00 6.56
CA SER A 32 -0.51 55.24 7.92
C SER A 32 -1.20 56.60 8.07
N ALA A 33 -1.13 57.46 7.04
CA ALA A 33 -1.80 58.75 6.99
C ALA A 33 -3.11 58.78 6.17
N THR A 34 -3.31 57.90 5.17
CA THR A 34 -4.42 58.04 4.19
C THR A 34 -5.23 56.76 3.90
N GLY A 35 -4.74 55.57 4.26
CA GLY A 35 -5.49 54.31 4.12
C GLY A 35 -5.61 53.75 2.69
N GLU A 36 -4.97 54.35 1.68
CA GLU A 36 -5.03 53.83 0.31
C GLU A 36 -4.06 52.65 0.08
N LYS A 37 -4.55 51.65 -0.67
CA LYS A 37 -3.79 50.45 -1.04
C LYS A 37 -2.63 50.83 -1.97
N THR A 38 -1.39 50.59 -1.55
CA THR A 38 -0.25 50.76 -2.47
C THR A 38 -0.42 49.82 -3.67
N THR A 39 -0.22 50.36 -4.87
CA THR A 39 -0.28 49.61 -6.14
C THR A 39 1.15 49.51 -6.69
N VAL A 40 1.61 48.31 -7.02
CA VAL A 40 2.96 48.09 -7.54
C VAL A 40 2.86 47.84 -9.03
N GLU A 41 3.57 48.63 -9.83
CA GLU A 41 3.59 48.50 -11.28
C GLU A 41 4.75 47.59 -11.69
N ILE A 42 4.45 46.45 -12.31
CA ILE A 42 5.44 45.48 -12.78
C ILE A 42 5.48 45.55 -14.31
N PRO A 43 6.66 45.74 -14.94
CA PRO A 43 6.78 46.08 -16.37
C PRO A 43 6.25 45.03 -17.37
N LEU A 44 5.87 43.82 -16.92
CA LEU A 44 5.25 42.78 -17.76
C LEU A 44 3.79 42.46 -17.42
N PHE A 45 3.30 42.85 -16.24
CA PHE A 45 1.98 42.44 -15.73
C PHE A 45 1.06 43.62 -15.34
N GLY A 46 1.51 44.87 -15.50
CA GLY A 46 0.74 46.07 -15.18
C GLY A 46 0.67 46.36 -13.68
N LYS A 47 -0.33 47.18 -13.29
CA LYS A 47 -0.58 47.60 -11.90
C LYS A 47 -1.23 46.47 -11.11
N LEU A 48 -0.44 45.77 -10.29
CA LEU A 48 -0.94 44.75 -9.39
C LEU A 48 -1.10 45.32 -7.99
N SER A 49 -2.29 45.16 -7.41
CA SER A 49 -2.49 45.44 -5.98
C SER A 49 -1.54 44.55 -5.19
N THR A 50 -0.82 45.12 -4.22
CA THR A 50 0.42 44.53 -3.67
C THR A 50 0.28 43.08 -3.14
N ASN A 51 -0.94 42.64 -2.85
CA ASN A 51 -1.25 41.35 -2.23
C ASN A 51 -1.18 40.16 -3.21
N TYR A 52 -1.28 40.38 -4.53
CA TYR A 52 -1.46 39.30 -5.50
C TYR A 52 -0.32 38.26 -5.51
N PRO A 53 0.98 38.63 -5.56
CA PRO A 53 2.07 37.64 -5.56
C PRO A 53 2.09 36.75 -4.33
N ALA A 54 1.79 37.32 -3.15
CA ALA A 54 1.84 36.60 -1.89
C ALA A 54 0.63 35.67 -1.73
N VAL A 55 -0.56 36.08 -2.22
CA VAL A 55 -1.72 35.19 -2.34
C VAL A 55 -1.41 34.00 -3.27
N VAL A 56 -0.76 34.24 -4.40
CA VAL A 56 -0.35 33.15 -5.32
C VAL A 56 0.58 32.14 -4.63
N PHE A 57 1.57 32.59 -3.86
CA PHE A 57 2.43 31.67 -3.10
C PHE A 57 1.68 30.84 -2.05
N VAL A 58 0.71 31.43 -1.36
CA VAL A 58 -0.15 30.70 -0.40
C VAL A 58 -0.96 29.61 -1.11
N PHE A 59 -1.56 29.91 -2.27
CA PHE A 59 -2.31 28.90 -3.04
C PHE A 59 -1.41 27.81 -3.62
N ILE A 60 -0.22 28.15 -4.14
CA ILE A 60 0.74 27.16 -4.62
C ILE A 60 1.21 26.25 -3.46
N GLY A 61 1.53 26.84 -2.30
CA GLY A 61 1.90 26.09 -1.11
C GLY A 61 0.77 25.18 -0.60
N ALA A 62 -0.46 25.67 -0.58
CA ALA A 62 -1.63 24.87 -0.20
C ALA A 62 -1.86 23.71 -1.18
N ALA A 63 -1.79 23.97 -2.49
CA ALA A 63 -1.94 22.94 -3.52
C ALA A 63 -0.85 21.86 -3.42
N LEU A 64 0.41 22.25 -3.18
CA LEU A 64 1.52 21.32 -2.95
C LEU A 64 1.33 20.49 -1.68
N ALA A 65 0.87 21.10 -0.59
CA ALA A 65 0.58 20.41 0.66
C ALA A 65 -0.55 19.38 0.48
N THR A 66 -1.67 19.76 -0.15
CA THR A 66 -2.80 18.85 -0.42
C THR A 66 -2.40 17.73 -1.37
N TYR A 67 -1.65 18.03 -2.43
CA TYR A 67 -1.14 17.02 -3.35
C TYR A 67 -0.24 16.01 -2.63
N THR A 68 0.65 16.48 -1.77
CA THR A 68 1.57 15.63 -1.00
C THR A 68 0.79 14.77 0.00
N LEU A 69 -0.20 15.34 0.71
CA LEU A 69 -1.08 14.61 1.63
C LEU A 69 -1.88 13.51 0.91
N ASN A 70 -2.48 13.79 -0.25
CA ASN A 70 -3.19 12.78 -1.03
C ASN A 70 -2.27 11.67 -1.52
N LYS A 71 -0.97 11.95 -1.71
CA LYS A 71 0.01 10.96 -2.14
C LYS A 71 0.59 10.14 -0.97
N THR A 72 0.56 10.67 0.25
CA THR A 72 1.07 10.02 1.47
C THR A 72 -0.01 9.35 2.30
N MET A 73 -1.28 9.71 2.10
CA MET A 73 -2.42 8.85 2.45
C MET A 73 -2.46 7.69 1.45
N GLU A 74 -1.49 6.79 1.57
CA GLU A 74 -1.59 5.47 0.98
C GLU A 74 -2.77 4.79 1.68
N VAL A 75 -3.96 4.87 1.07
CA VAL A 75 -5.10 4.11 1.53
C VAL A 75 -4.75 2.67 1.21
N ASP A 76 -4.46 1.89 2.24
CA ASP A 76 -4.30 0.47 2.11
C ASP A 76 -5.69 -0.18 2.11
N ASP A 77 -5.91 -1.09 1.17
CA ASP A 77 -7.08 -1.94 1.15
C ASP A 77 -6.78 -3.18 2.02
N HIS A 78 -7.78 -3.59 2.80
CA HIS A 78 -7.70 -4.84 3.56
C HIS A 78 -7.95 -6.02 2.62
N TRP A 79 -6.99 -6.94 2.57
CA TRP A 79 -7.05 -8.16 1.76
C TRP A 79 -7.27 -9.39 2.61
N VAL A 80 -8.11 -10.30 2.10
CA VAL A 80 -8.36 -11.61 2.71
C VAL A 80 -8.16 -12.70 1.66
N VAL A 81 -7.20 -13.58 1.92
CA VAL A 81 -6.91 -14.73 1.07
C VAL A 81 -7.15 -16.00 1.85
N SER A 82 -8.02 -16.88 1.36
CA SER A 82 -8.45 -18.09 2.05
C SER A 82 -8.35 -19.33 1.17
N GLY A 83 -8.32 -20.49 1.81
CA GLY A 83 -8.36 -21.79 1.14
C GLY A 83 -8.32 -22.92 2.16
N SER A 84 -8.05 -24.14 1.69
CA SER A 84 -7.84 -25.28 2.57
C SER A 84 -6.72 -26.18 2.08
N PHE A 85 -6.05 -26.84 3.02
CA PHE A 85 -5.12 -27.93 2.74
C PHE A 85 -5.83 -29.27 2.88
N ARG A 86 -5.44 -30.24 2.07
CA ARG A 86 -5.92 -31.63 2.16
C ARG A 86 -4.75 -32.59 2.12
N THR A 87 -4.87 -33.71 2.84
CA THR A 87 -3.82 -34.72 2.90
C THR A 87 -3.89 -35.67 1.70
N PRO A 88 -2.74 -36.17 1.22
CA PRO A 88 -2.74 -37.28 0.30
C PRO A 88 -3.12 -38.53 1.10
N ASN A 89 -4.07 -39.32 0.60
CA ASN A 89 -4.48 -40.60 1.18
C ASN A 89 -5.09 -40.56 2.60
N ALA A 90 -5.72 -39.45 3.00
CA ALA A 90 -6.41 -39.31 4.30
C ALA A 90 -5.52 -39.56 5.54
N GLU A 91 -4.20 -39.33 5.42
CA GLU A 91 -3.31 -39.33 6.59
C GLU A 91 -3.77 -38.24 7.59
N ALA A 92 -3.69 -38.55 8.89
CA ALA A 92 -4.03 -37.58 9.93
C ALA A 92 -2.87 -36.60 10.12
N ILE A 93 -3.11 -35.32 9.77
CA ILE A 93 -2.14 -34.23 9.97
C ILE A 93 -2.71 -33.27 11.02
N ASN A 94 -1.87 -32.89 11.99
CA ASN A 94 -2.19 -31.80 12.89
C ASN A 94 -1.86 -30.47 12.21
N TRP A 95 -2.85 -29.86 11.56
CA TRP A 95 -2.67 -28.65 10.75
C TRP A 95 -2.13 -27.44 11.52
N GLU A 96 -2.48 -27.31 12.79
CA GLU A 96 -2.06 -26.20 13.67
C GLU A 96 -0.56 -26.20 13.94
N ARG A 97 0.11 -27.35 13.83
CA ARG A 97 1.57 -27.45 13.92
C ARG A 97 2.29 -27.03 12.65
N GLY A 98 1.56 -26.80 11.56
CA GLY A 98 2.12 -26.35 10.31
C GLY A 98 2.57 -24.89 10.35
N ASN A 99 3.51 -24.57 9.48
CA ASN A 99 4.05 -23.24 9.29
C ASN A 99 3.59 -22.72 7.93
N LEU A 100 2.63 -21.80 7.94
CA LEU A 100 2.20 -21.04 6.76
C LEU A 100 3.09 -19.81 6.62
N ARG A 101 3.66 -19.63 5.42
CA ARG A 101 4.52 -18.50 5.08
C ARG A 101 4.10 -17.91 3.76
N VAL A 102 4.29 -16.60 3.65
CA VAL A 102 4.12 -15.84 2.43
C VAL A 102 5.39 -15.02 2.18
N SER A 103 5.75 -14.84 0.91
CA SER A 103 6.98 -14.17 0.50
C SER A 103 6.70 -13.14 -0.59
N PRO A 104 7.32 -11.95 -0.55
CA PRO A 104 8.34 -11.48 0.41
C PRO A 104 7.80 -10.78 1.68
N LYS A 105 6.53 -10.36 1.69
CA LYS A 105 5.93 -9.61 2.82
C LYS A 105 5.43 -10.52 3.92
N LYS A 106 5.35 -10.00 5.15
CA LYS A 106 4.71 -10.70 6.28
C LYS A 106 3.25 -10.25 6.38
N TYR A 107 2.36 -11.23 6.48
CA TYR A 107 0.92 -11.03 6.66
C TYR A 107 0.46 -11.72 7.95
N HIS A 108 -0.72 -11.37 8.45
CA HIS A 108 -1.36 -12.16 9.49
C HIS A 108 -1.87 -13.46 8.86
N MET A 109 -1.52 -14.59 9.44
CA MET A 109 -1.79 -15.90 8.87
C MET A 109 -2.30 -16.83 9.95
N SER A 110 -3.35 -17.57 9.65
CA SER A 110 -3.91 -18.59 10.52
C SER A 110 -4.16 -19.87 9.73
N VAL A 111 -4.03 -21.01 10.42
CA VAL A 111 -4.42 -22.31 9.90
C VAL A 111 -5.28 -22.98 10.96
N SER A 112 -6.51 -23.32 10.59
CA SER A 112 -7.50 -23.95 11.45
C SER A 112 -7.26 -25.46 11.57
N PRO A 113 -7.83 -26.12 12.59
CA PRO A 113 -7.73 -27.58 12.78
C PRO A 113 -8.29 -28.43 11.62
N ASP A 114 -9.13 -27.86 10.76
CA ASP A 114 -9.69 -28.54 9.58
C ASP A 114 -8.82 -28.37 8.32
N GLY A 115 -7.67 -27.69 8.45
CA GLY A 115 -6.76 -27.39 7.36
C GLY A 115 -7.15 -26.16 6.55
N THR A 116 -8.24 -25.45 6.92
CA THR A 116 -8.53 -24.14 6.33
C THR A 116 -7.46 -23.14 6.72
N PHE A 117 -7.10 -22.25 5.81
CA PHE A 117 -6.13 -21.20 6.08
C PHE A 117 -6.68 -19.84 5.66
N GLU A 118 -6.19 -18.81 6.35
CA GLU A 118 -6.49 -17.43 6.02
C GLU A 118 -5.23 -16.57 6.13
N ILE A 119 -5.07 -15.67 5.17
CA ILE A 119 -3.99 -14.71 5.08
C ILE A 119 -4.65 -13.33 4.98
N GLN A 120 -4.45 -12.51 5.99
CA GLN A 120 -4.98 -11.16 6.07
C GLN A 120 -3.85 -10.12 6.07
N GLY A 121 -4.08 -9.00 5.41
CA GLY A 121 -3.30 -7.79 5.65
C GLY A 121 -3.56 -6.69 4.64
N GLU A 122 -2.69 -5.68 4.71
CA GLU A 122 -2.87 -4.40 4.03
C GLU A 122 -2.04 -4.35 2.75
N ILE A 123 -2.69 -3.98 1.65
CA ILE A 123 -2.07 -3.79 0.33
C ILE A 123 -2.49 -2.44 -0.20
N LYS A 124 -1.54 -1.69 -0.77
CA LYS A 124 -1.80 -0.39 -1.37
C LYS A 124 -2.96 -0.45 -2.35
N LYS A 125 -3.91 0.46 -2.20
CA LYS A 125 -5.08 0.54 -3.06
C LYS A 125 -4.73 0.51 -4.54
N GLY A 126 -5.47 -0.31 -5.29
CA GLY A 126 -5.28 -0.52 -6.71
C GLY A 126 -4.17 -1.51 -7.09
N ARG A 127 -3.40 -2.03 -6.12
CA ARG A 127 -2.47 -3.14 -6.35
C ARG A 127 -3.14 -4.47 -6.08
N LYS A 128 -2.72 -5.50 -6.82
CA LYS A 128 -3.22 -6.87 -6.64
C LYS A 128 -2.36 -7.64 -5.64
N PHE A 129 -2.97 -8.62 -4.99
CA PHE A 129 -2.26 -9.56 -4.11
C PHE A 129 -1.04 -10.20 -4.77
N GLU A 130 -1.14 -10.62 -6.02
CA GLU A 130 -0.09 -11.34 -6.75
C GLU A 130 1.13 -10.47 -7.11
N GLU A 131 0.99 -9.14 -7.03
CA GLU A 131 2.11 -8.21 -7.16
C GLU A 131 2.97 -8.16 -5.90
N GLU A 132 2.33 -8.31 -4.73
CA GLU A 132 2.94 -8.16 -3.41
C GLU A 132 3.34 -9.50 -2.78
N VAL A 133 2.66 -10.59 -3.15
CA VAL A 133 2.93 -11.95 -2.70
C VAL A 133 3.25 -12.81 -3.91
N LYS A 134 4.46 -13.37 -3.93
CA LYS A 134 4.93 -14.26 -5.00
C LYS A 134 4.61 -15.71 -4.71
N GLN A 135 4.75 -16.12 -3.46
CA GLN A 135 4.62 -17.52 -3.06
C GLN A 135 3.94 -17.63 -1.70
N ILE A 136 3.02 -18.59 -1.60
CA ILE A 136 2.43 -19.08 -0.35
C ILE A 136 2.98 -20.49 -0.14
N THR A 137 3.62 -20.73 1.00
CA THR A 137 4.23 -22.02 1.34
C THR A 137 3.66 -22.52 2.66
N TYR A 138 3.26 -23.77 2.69
CA TYR A 138 2.86 -24.47 3.91
C TYR A 138 3.80 -25.65 4.14
N GLU A 139 4.29 -25.80 5.36
CA GLU A 139 5.13 -26.92 5.78
C GLU A 139 4.65 -27.47 7.12
N ASN A 140 4.51 -28.80 7.24
CA ASN A 140 4.10 -29.45 8.48
C ASN A 140 4.91 -30.72 8.72
N CYS A 141 5.50 -30.86 9.90
CA CYS A 141 6.23 -32.05 10.30
C CYS A 141 5.29 -32.97 11.10
N SER A 142 5.03 -34.15 10.58
CA SER A 142 4.26 -35.18 11.29
C SER A 142 5.11 -35.87 12.37
N CYS A 143 4.44 -36.50 13.34
CA CYS A 143 5.05 -37.26 14.41
C CYS A 143 5.97 -38.39 13.88
N ASP A 144 5.68 -38.91 12.69
CA ASP A 144 6.45 -39.98 12.05
C ASP A 144 7.69 -39.46 11.29
N GLY A 145 8.04 -38.18 11.44
CA GLY A 145 9.18 -37.54 10.77
C GLY A 145 8.96 -37.21 9.29
N LYS A 146 7.77 -37.51 8.74
CA LYS A 146 7.36 -37.08 7.40
C LYS A 146 7.13 -35.56 7.40
N VAL A 147 7.61 -34.89 6.37
CA VAL A 147 7.34 -33.47 6.13
C VAL A 147 6.32 -33.36 5.02
N PHE A 148 5.20 -32.70 5.29
CA PHE A 148 4.17 -32.36 4.32
C PHE A 148 4.35 -30.91 3.90
N GLY A 149 4.33 -30.66 2.59
CA GLY A 149 4.54 -29.34 2.03
C GLY A 149 3.59 -29.02 0.89
N ALA A 150 3.17 -27.76 0.80
CA ALA A 150 2.50 -27.22 -0.37
C ALA A 150 3.13 -25.86 -0.72
N SER A 151 3.15 -25.56 -2.01
CA SER A 151 3.65 -24.30 -2.53
C SER A 151 2.71 -23.80 -3.63
N ILE A 152 2.27 -22.56 -3.49
CA ILE A 152 1.34 -21.89 -4.40
C ILE A 152 2.04 -20.66 -4.97
N MET A 153 2.16 -20.60 -6.30
CA MET A 153 2.75 -19.45 -7.00
C MET A 153 1.63 -18.48 -7.39
N ALA A 154 1.42 -17.43 -6.60
CA ALA A 154 0.21 -16.60 -6.66
C ALA A 154 -0.05 -16.03 -8.07
N GLU A 155 0.99 -15.48 -8.71
CA GLU A 155 0.89 -14.92 -10.06
C GLU A 155 0.56 -15.97 -11.14
N SER A 156 1.14 -17.18 -11.02
CA SER A 156 0.87 -18.29 -11.95
C SER A 156 -0.59 -18.74 -11.83
N GLU A 157 -1.07 -18.92 -10.59
CA GLU A 157 -2.44 -19.37 -10.33
C GLU A 157 -3.48 -18.34 -10.80
N TYR A 158 -3.22 -17.06 -10.59
CA TYR A 158 -4.10 -15.98 -11.04
C TYR A 158 -4.14 -15.85 -12.57
N ASN A 159 -2.99 -15.97 -13.23
CA ASN A 159 -2.94 -16.01 -14.69
C ASN A 159 -3.70 -17.20 -15.26
N GLY A 160 -3.54 -18.39 -14.66
CA GLY A 160 -4.31 -19.58 -15.03
C GLY A 160 -5.82 -19.37 -14.85
N PHE A 161 -6.23 -18.73 -13.75
CA PHE A 161 -7.63 -18.41 -13.47
C PHE A 161 -8.24 -17.48 -14.53
N ILE A 162 -7.58 -16.37 -14.85
CA ILE A 162 -8.06 -15.41 -15.86
C ILE A 162 -8.18 -16.07 -17.23
N LYS A 163 -7.21 -16.93 -17.59
CA LYS A 163 -7.19 -17.65 -18.87
C LYS A 163 -8.15 -18.83 -18.92
N LYS A 164 -8.85 -19.15 -17.84
CA LYS A 164 -9.69 -20.36 -17.69
C LYS A 164 -8.91 -21.66 -17.92
N GLU A 165 -7.63 -21.65 -17.56
CA GLU A 165 -6.75 -22.82 -17.53
C GLU A 165 -6.81 -23.49 -16.15
N LYS A 166 -5.97 -24.51 -15.94
CA LYS A 166 -5.85 -25.18 -14.64
C LYS A 166 -5.34 -24.17 -13.59
N SER A 167 -6.16 -23.90 -12.58
CA SER A 167 -5.84 -23.03 -11.46
C SER A 167 -6.44 -23.56 -10.15
N LEU A 168 -5.69 -23.35 -9.07
CA LEU A 168 -6.10 -23.57 -7.69
C LEU A 168 -7.03 -22.46 -7.19
N ILE A 169 -7.17 -21.34 -7.88
CA ILE A 169 -8.15 -20.30 -7.49
C ILE A 169 -9.56 -20.79 -7.83
N GLU A 170 -10.44 -20.71 -6.85
CA GLU A 170 -11.87 -20.96 -6.97
C GLU A 170 -12.63 -19.67 -7.27
N ASP A 171 -12.28 -18.59 -6.55
CA ASP A 171 -12.93 -17.29 -6.68
C ASP A 171 -11.93 -16.14 -6.50
N ALA A 172 -12.15 -15.05 -7.24
CA ALA A 172 -11.30 -13.87 -7.24
C ALA A 172 -12.16 -12.61 -7.20
N GLY A 173 -12.34 -12.07 -5.99
CA GLY A 173 -13.01 -10.78 -5.77
C GLY A 173 -12.06 -9.59 -5.97
N GLU A 174 -12.51 -8.40 -5.57
CA GLU A 174 -11.68 -7.19 -5.65
C GLU A 174 -10.46 -7.30 -4.73
N ASN A 175 -10.69 -7.53 -3.43
CA ASN A 175 -9.66 -7.67 -2.39
C ASN A 175 -9.69 -9.05 -1.71
N THR A 176 -10.27 -10.04 -2.39
CA THR A 176 -10.37 -11.41 -1.87
C THR A 176 -9.85 -12.42 -2.87
N ARG A 177 -9.24 -13.49 -2.36
CA ARG A 177 -8.89 -14.68 -3.15
C ARG A 177 -9.30 -15.92 -2.38
N ARG A 178 -10.03 -16.82 -3.03
CA ARG A 178 -10.37 -18.13 -2.47
C ARG A 178 -9.71 -19.22 -3.30
N TYR A 179 -8.88 -20.03 -2.65
CA TYR A 179 -8.25 -21.21 -3.23
C TYR A 179 -9.07 -22.46 -2.96
N LYS A 180 -9.11 -23.36 -3.95
CA LYS A 180 -9.58 -24.74 -3.81
C LYS A 180 -8.68 -25.49 -2.82
N ALA A 181 -9.15 -26.65 -2.37
CA ALA A 181 -8.37 -27.53 -1.52
C ALA A 181 -7.03 -27.90 -2.17
N VAL A 182 -5.93 -27.46 -1.55
CA VAL A 182 -4.55 -27.68 -2.00
C VAL A 182 -4.01 -28.94 -1.36
N GLU A 183 -3.58 -29.87 -2.19
CA GLU A 183 -3.00 -31.12 -1.72
C GLU A 183 -1.57 -30.88 -1.22
N VAL A 184 -1.30 -31.27 0.02
CA VAL A 184 0.07 -31.28 0.56
C VAL A 184 0.78 -32.54 0.08
N ASN A 185 2.03 -32.42 -0.33
CA ASN A 185 2.84 -33.55 -0.76
C ASN A 185 3.89 -33.89 0.30
N ILE A 186 4.28 -35.16 0.38
CA ILE A 186 5.41 -35.55 1.23
C ILE A 186 6.68 -34.99 0.59
N ALA A 187 7.29 -34.01 1.24
CA ALA A 187 8.58 -33.49 0.87
C ALA A 187 9.63 -34.57 1.16
N HIS A 188 10.14 -35.23 0.11
CA HIS A 188 11.38 -35.98 0.24
C HIS A 188 12.47 -34.97 0.57
N ARG A 189 13.02 -35.02 1.80
CA ARG A 189 14.31 -34.39 2.08
C ARG A 189 15.28 -34.94 1.04
N GLN A 190 15.70 -34.12 0.09
CA GLN A 190 16.93 -34.40 -0.62
C GLN A 190 18.00 -34.43 0.47
N ALA A 191 18.53 -35.62 0.73
CA ALA A 191 19.69 -35.78 1.59
C ALA A 191 20.81 -34.92 0.97
N GLN A 192 21.11 -33.81 1.64
CA GLN A 192 22.37 -33.08 1.44
C GLN A 192 23.46 -33.79 2.22
#